data_AF-A0A7X8MBA0-F1
#
_entry.id   AF-A0A7X8MBA0-F1
#
_cell.length_a   1.000
_cell.length_b   1.000
_cell.length_c   1.000
_cell.angle_alpha   90.00
_cell.angle_beta   90.00
_cell.angle_gamma   90.00
#
_symmetry.space_group_name_H-M   'P 1'
#
loop_
_entity.id
_entity.type
_entity.pdbx_description
1 polymer ?
#
loop_
_entity_poly.entity_id
_entity_poly.type
_entity_poly.pdbx_seq_one_letter_code
_entity_poly.pdbx_strand_id
1 'polypeptide(L)'
;AVIVPYVSYAIYQYFSRNQPIQNRRRLVGSFLGGWTGVTLAAFFAGIEFGLQPLLFKAADGTPLYAPYPLSVSVQAMVIPHALIASVVEGLITSLVLVYLQRTNPAILEAAENPSLSGETTGPAKLRWLWVGLVILILASPVGLLAPGTAWGEWGTKELGQMGLGFIPQGMDRLSTLWGAPLARYNLPALGNANLGYILSAIVGILVICVVIWLFAVLLTRRPAKPTK
;
A
#
# COMPACT_ATOMS: atom_id res chain seq x y z
N ALA A 1 3.25 -6.14 -3.66
CA ALA A 1 1.98 -6.75 -3.19
C ALA A 1 2.19 -7.95 -2.25
N VAL A 2 3.12 -8.87 -2.53
CA VAL A 2 3.32 -10.10 -1.72
C VAL A 2 4.26 -9.87 -0.53
N ILE A 3 5.33 -9.09 -0.68
CA ILE A 3 6.38 -9.01 0.36
C ILE A 3 5.84 -8.48 1.69
N VAL A 4 5.14 -7.33 1.68
CA VAL A 4 4.61 -6.68 2.90
C VAL A 4 3.76 -7.65 3.75
N PRO A 5 2.64 -8.23 3.28
CA PRO A 5 1.77 -9.02 4.14
C PRO A 5 2.46 -10.27 4.69
N TYR A 6 3.24 -10.99 3.89
CA TYR A 6 3.87 -12.24 4.35
C TYR A 6 5.02 -12.00 5.31
N VAL A 7 5.87 -10.98 5.05
CA VAL A 7 7.00 -10.65 5.92
C VAL A 7 6.50 -10.05 7.23
N SER A 8 5.57 -9.09 7.16
CA SER A 8 4.97 -8.50 8.36
C SER A 8 4.29 -9.56 9.23
N TYR A 9 3.56 -10.48 8.61
CA TYR A 9 2.94 -11.60 9.33
C TYR A 9 3.97 -12.54 9.96
N ALA A 10 5.00 -12.96 9.21
CA ALA A 10 6.03 -13.85 9.74
C ALA A 10 6.78 -13.23 10.94
N ILE A 11 7.14 -11.95 10.84
CA ILE A 11 7.77 -11.21 11.95
C ILE A 11 6.81 -11.07 13.11
N TYR A 12 5.55 -10.67 12.88
CA TYR A 12 4.57 -10.58 13.96
C TYR A 12 4.38 -11.92 14.68
N GLN A 13 4.29 -13.02 13.93
CA GLN A 13 4.13 -14.37 14.49
C GLN A 13 5.34 -14.80 15.31
N TYR A 14 6.56 -14.45 14.90
CA TYR A 14 7.77 -14.74 15.68
C TYR A 14 7.69 -14.17 17.10
N PHE A 15 7.12 -12.98 17.28
CA PHE A 15 6.99 -12.33 18.59
C PHE A 15 5.70 -12.68 19.35
N SER A 16 4.60 -12.94 18.64
CA SER A 16 3.27 -13.10 19.23
C SER A 16 2.89 -14.55 19.55
N ARG A 17 3.57 -15.53 18.94
CA ARG A 17 3.26 -16.95 19.10
C ARG A 17 3.32 -17.37 20.57
N ASN A 18 2.29 -18.08 21.02
CA ASN A 18 2.10 -18.55 22.39
C ASN A 18 2.15 -17.43 23.45
N GLN A 19 1.95 -16.17 23.05
CA GLN A 19 1.86 -15.06 23.99
C GLN A 19 0.39 -14.69 24.20
N PRO A 20 -0.02 -14.39 25.45
CA PRO A 20 -1.34 -13.83 25.73
C PRO A 20 -1.58 -12.55 24.91
N ILE A 21 -2.85 -12.26 24.63
CA ILE A 21 -3.24 -11.11 23.81
C ILE A 21 -2.70 -9.79 24.35
N GLN A 22 -2.63 -9.62 25.67
CA GLN A 22 -2.15 -8.40 26.33
C GLN A 22 -0.61 -8.29 26.40
N ASN A 23 0.14 -9.25 25.86
CA ASN A 23 1.58 -9.28 26.02
C ASN A 23 2.28 -8.19 25.18
N ARG A 24 3.18 -7.43 25.82
CA ARG A 24 4.01 -6.39 25.18
C ARG A 24 4.85 -6.90 24.00
N ARG A 25 5.21 -8.19 23.97
CA ARG A 25 5.90 -8.80 22.83
C ARG A 25 5.11 -8.66 21.53
N ARG A 26 3.78 -8.72 21.59
CA ARG A 26 2.92 -8.52 20.41
C ARG A 26 3.02 -7.12 19.86
N LEU A 27 3.18 -6.11 20.73
CA LEU A 27 3.42 -4.73 20.31
C LEU A 27 4.74 -4.60 19.56
N VAL A 28 5.82 -5.14 20.11
CA VAL A 28 7.13 -5.18 19.44
C VAL A 28 7.04 -5.90 18.10
N GLY A 29 6.36 -7.05 18.06
CA GLY A 29 6.12 -7.81 16.83
C GLY A 29 5.34 -7.04 15.78
N SER A 30 4.33 -6.27 16.20
CA SER A 30 3.52 -5.47 15.28
C SER A 30 4.29 -4.30 14.68
N PHE A 31 5.10 -3.62 15.50
CA PHE A 31 5.97 -2.54 15.04
C PHE A 31 7.01 -3.06 14.05
N LEU A 32 7.77 -4.08 14.46
CA LEU A 32 8.83 -4.67 13.64
C LEU A 32 8.27 -5.35 12.41
N GLY A 33 7.07 -5.93 12.49
CA GLY A 33 6.37 -6.50 11.35
C GLY A 33 6.05 -5.46 10.30
N GLY A 34 5.41 -4.36 10.68
CA GLY A 34 5.13 -3.24 9.78
C GLY A 34 6.41 -2.65 9.18
N TRP A 35 7.39 -2.35 10.04
CA TRP A 35 8.66 -1.75 9.62
C TRP A 35 9.43 -2.65 8.64
N THR A 36 9.59 -3.93 8.96
CA THR A 36 10.38 -4.86 8.13
C THR A 36 9.67 -5.17 6.82
N GLY A 37 8.34 -5.32 6.84
CA GLY A 37 7.57 -5.58 5.63
C GLY A 37 7.71 -4.47 4.60
N VAL A 38 7.54 -3.21 5.02
CA VAL A 38 7.66 -2.04 4.13
C VAL A 38 9.11 -1.84 3.66
N THR A 39 10.09 -1.93 4.57
CA THR A 39 11.51 -1.78 4.20
C THR A 39 11.94 -2.83 3.18
N LEU A 40 11.54 -4.09 3.38
CA LEU A 40 11.92 -5.17 2.46
C LEU A 40 11.19 -5.03 1.11
N ALA A 41 9.92 -4.60 1.10
CA ALA A 41 9.22 -4.32 -0.14
C ALA A 41 9.89 -3.20 -0.94
N ALA A 42 10.35 -2.14 -0.28
CA ALA A 42 11.10 -1.06 -0.91
C ALA A 42 12.46 -1.54 -1.47
N PHE A 43 13.14 -2.44 -0.76
CA PHE A 43 14.38 -3.05 -1.26
C PHE A 43 14.17 -3.82 -2.56
N PHE A 44 13.16 -4.69 -2.62
CA PHE A 44 12.85 -5.44 -3.85
C PHE A 44 12.41 -4.53 -4.99
N ALA A 45 11.58 -3.50 -4.71
CA ALA A 45 11.23 -2.51 -5.73
C ALA A 45 12.48 -1.78 -6.26
N GLY A 46 13.41 -1.39 -5.39
CA GLY A 46 14.69 -0.79 -5.78
C GLY A 46 15.55 -1.71 -6.66
N ILE A 47 15.55 -3.02 -6.37
CA ILE A 47 16.19 -4.03 -7.24
C ILE A 47 15.49 -4.10 -8.60
N GLU A 48 14.16 -4.20 -8.61
CA GLU A 48 13.36 -4.29 -9.84
C GLU A 48 13.64 -3.10 -10.76
N PHE A 49 13.67 -1.87 -10.22
CA PHE A 49 14.08 -0.68 -10.97
C PHE A 49 15.54 -0.72 -11.42
N GLY A 50 16.46 -1.07 -10.52
CA GLY A 50 17.90 -1.07 -10.79
C GLY A 50 18.37 -2.15 -11.76
N LEU A 51 17.59 -3.23 -11.94
CA LEU A 51 17.85 -4.26 -12.93
C LEU A 51 17.46 -3.83 -14.36
N GLN A 52 16.50 -2.92 -14.51
CA GLN A 52 16.02 -2.52 -15.83
C GLN A 52 17.11 -1.95 -16.76
N PRO A 53 17.99 -1.02 -16.35
CA PRO A 53 19.04 -0.51 -17.23
C PRO A 53 20.12 -1.56 -17.53
N LEU A 54 20.19 -2.64 -16.72
CA LEU A 54 21.15 -3.71 -16.89
C LEU A 54 20.67 -4.74 -17.93
N LEU A 55 19.37 -5.07 -17.88
CA LEU A 55 18.73 -6.11 -18.69
C LEU A 55 18.06 -5.58 -19.97
N PHE A 56 17.53 -4.36 -19.95
CA PHE A 56 16.71 -3.79 -21.04
C PHE A 56 17.32 -2.49 -21.54
N LYS A 57 18.22 -2.62 -22.51
CA LYS A 57 18.97 -1.52 -23.12
C LYS A 57 19.00 -1.65 -24.63
N ALA A 58 19.13 -0.52 -25.32
CA ALA A 58 19.35 -0.47 -26.76
C ALA A 58 20.76 -0.98 -27.12
N ALA A 59 21.03 -1.13 -28.42
CA ALA A 59 22.33 -1.60 -28.92
C ALA A 59 23.50 -0.69 -28.53
N ASP A 60 23.23 0.60 -28.31
CA ASP A 60 24.20 1.60 -27.83
C ASP A 60 24.37 1.61 -26.30
N GLY A 61 23.65 0.75 -25.58
CA GLY A 61 23.67 0.66 -24.12
C GLY A 61 22.67 1.57 -23.41
N THR A 62 21.88 2.37 -24.13
CA THR A 62 20.89 3.29 -23.54
C THR A 62 19.74 2.51 -22.87
N PRO A 63 19.42 2.77 -21.58
CA PRO A 63 18.28 2.14 -20.90
C PRO A 63 16.94 2.37 -21.61
N LEU A 64 16.14 1.30 -21.76
CA LEU A 64 14.83 1.38 -22.39
C LEU A 64 13.72 1.77 -21.41
N TYR A 65 13.92 1.55 -20.10
CA TYR A 65 12.93 1.80 -19.05
C TYR A 65 13.51 2.62 -17.89
N ALA A 66 13.39 2.16 -16.63
CA ALA A 66 13.98 2.86 -15.49
C ALA A 66 15.49 3.06 -15.73
N PRO A 67 16.00 4.30 -15.71
CA PRO A 67 17.35 4.59 -16.20
C PRO A 67 18.43 4.47 -15.12
N TYR A 68 18.06 4.31 -13.86
CA TYR A 68 18.99 4.38 -12.73
C TYR A 68 19.51 3.00 -12.31
N PRO A 69 20.83 2.84 -12.12
CA PRO A 69 21.43 1.56 -11.75
C PRO A 69 21.08 1.16 -10.31
N LEU A 70 21.36 -0.10 -9.95
CA LEU A 70 21.14 -0.65 -8.59
C LEU A 70 21.68 0.23 -7.47
N SER A 71 22.88 0.81 -7.62
CA SER A 71 23.51 1.66 -6.61
C SER A 71 22.69 2.91 -6.26
N VAL A 72 21.91 3.42 -7.23
CA VAL A 72 21.01 4.57 -7.02
C VAL A 72 19.63 4.08 -6.63
N SER A 73 19.06 3.14 -7.39
CA SER A 73 17.68 2.69 -7.25
C SER A 73 17.39 2.04 -5.90
N VAL A 74 18.32 1.21 -5.39
CA VAL A 74 18.16 0.58 -4.08
C VAL A 74 18.23 1.62 -2.96
N GLN A 75 19.16 2.58 -3.03
CA GLN A 75 19.30 3.60 -1.99
C GLN A 75 18.09 4.55 -1.96
N ALA A 76 17.68 5.02 -3.14
CA ALA A 76 16.56 5.94 -3.28
C ALA A 76 15.23 5.33 -2.84
N MET A 77 15.05 4.02 -3.01
CA MET A 77 13.88 3.32 -2.48
C MET A 77 14.04 3.00 -0.99
N VAL A 78 15.14 2.39 -0.56
CA VAL A 78 15.25 1.88 0.81
C VAL A 78 15.32 2.99 1.85
N ILE A 79 16.08 4.06 1.62
CA ILE A 79 16.35 5.07 2.66
C ILE A 79 15.08 5.78 3.13
N PRO A 80 14.25 6.39 2.27
CA PRO A 80 13.03 7.07 2.71
C PRO A 80 12.03 6.10 3.32
N HIS A 81 11.95 4.88 2.80
CA HIS A 81 11.03 3.88 3.31
C HIS A 81 11.48 3.39 4.68
N ALA A 82 12.73 3.00 4.86
CA ALA A 82 13.26 2.54 6.15
C ALA A 82 13.16 3.61 7.25
N LEU A 83 13.44 4.87 6.93
CA LEU A 83 13.54 5.95 7.92
C LEU A 83 12.20 6.63 8.23
N ILE A 84 11.28 6.70 7.26
CA ILE A 84 10.02 7.43 7.42
C ILE A 84 8.84 6.47 7.26
N ALA A 85 8.63 5.91 6.06
CA ALA A 85 7.40 5.15 5.77
C ALA A 85 7.24 3.92 6.68
N SER A 86 8.30 3.12 6.84
CA SER A 86 8.35 1.94 7.69
C SER A 86 8.18 2.27 9.17
N VAL A 87 8.70 3.42 9.63
CA VAL A 87 8.52 3.87 11.01
C VAL A 87 7.06 4.25 11.25
N VAL A 88 6.48 5.03 10.34
CA VAL A 88 5.06 5.42 10.39
C VAL A 88 4.16 4.17 10.36
N GLU A 89 4.43 3.23 9.45
CA GLU A 89 3.67 1.98 9.34
C GLU A 89 3.75 1.14 10.63
N GLY A 90 4.95 0.97 11.18
CA GLY A 90 5.15 0.25 12.44
C GLY A 90 4.41 0.90 13.60
N LEU A 91 4.46 2.24 13.72
CA LEU A 91 3.77 2.99 14.77
C LEU A 91 2.25 2.88 14.66
N ILE A 92 1.70 3.06 13.45
CA ILE A 92 0.26 2.96 13.21
C ILE A 92 -0.22 1.54 13.51
N THR A 93 0.50 0.53 13.03
CA THR A 93 0.16 -0.89 13.27
C THR A 93 0.14 -1.21 14.76
N SER A 94 1.16 -0.77 15.50
CA SER A 94 1.21 -0.95 16.95
C SER A 94 0.11 -0.18 17.68
N LEU A 95 -0.21 1.04 17.26
CA LEU A 95 -1.27 1.84 17.88
C LEU A 95 -2.64 1.17 17.73
N VAL A 96 -2.93 0.65 16.52
CA VAL A 96 -4.16 -0.12 16.27
C VAL A 96 -4.19 -1.36 17.15
N LEU A 97 -3.08 -2.09 17.28
CA LEU A 97 -3.02 -3.27 18.14
C LEU A 97 -3.24 -2.92 19.62
N VAL A 98 -2.59 -1.87 20.14
CA VAL A 98 -2.81 -1.39 21.52
C VAL A 98 -4.27 -1.01 21.74
N TYR A 99 -4.88 -0.30 20.79
CA TYR A 99 -6.28 0.09 20.88
C TYR A 99 -7.21 -1.14 20.97
N LEU A 100 -6.98 -2.14 20.11
CA LEU A 100 -7.76 -3.38 20.11
C LEU A 100 -7.57 -4.18 21.39
N GLN A 101 -6.33 -4.35 21.85
CA GLN A 101 -6.00 -5.00 23.12
C GLN A 101 -6.74 -4.37 24.31
N ARG A 102 -6.86 -3.04 24.34
CA ARG A 102 -7.48 -2.30 25.46
C ARG A 102 -9.00 -2.21 25.37
N THR A 103 -9.53 -2.01 24.17
CA THR A 103 -10.94 -1.63 23.98
C THR A 103 -11.80 -2.79 23.49
N ASN A 104 -11.22 -3.69 22.68
CA ASN A 104 -11.93 -4.75 21.99
C ASN A 104 -11.10 -6.05 21.91
N PRO A 105 -10.63 -6.63 23.04
CA PRO A 105 -9.78 -7.83 23.01
C PRO A 105 -10.46 -9.04 22.37
N ALA A 106 -11.78 -9.14 22.48
CA ALA A 106 -12.60 -10.18 21.85
C ALA A 106 -12.40 -10.28 20.33
N ILE A 107 -12.06 -9.17 19.64
CA ILE A 107 -11.75 -9.18 18.20
C ILE A 107 -10.47 -9.99 17.92
N LEU A 108 -9.46 -9.83 18.78
CA LEU A 108 -8.20 -10.55 18.66
C LEU A 108 -8.36 -12.02 19.06
N GLU A 109 -9.20 -12.30 20.06
CA GLU A 109 -9.55 -13.67 20.47
C GLU A 109 -10.28 -14.43 19.36
N ALA A 110 -11.27 -13.80 18.72
CA ALA A 110 -12.01 -14.38 17.60
C ALA A 110 -11.12 -14.58 16.36
N ALA A 111 -10.12 -13.73 16.15
CA ALA A 111 -9.13 -13.90 15.08
C ALA A 111 -8.20 -15.11 15.31
N GLU A 112 -7.88 -15.42 16.57
CA GLU A 112 -7.07 -16.60 16.93
C GLU A 112 -7.87 -17.89 16.98
N ASN A 113 -9.11 -17.82 17.46
CA ASN A 113 -10.01 -18.95 17.61
C ASN A 113 -11.32 -18.65 16.88
N PRO A 114 -11.43 -18.98 15.57
CA PRO A 114 -12.63 -18.72 14.79
C PRO A 114 -13.91 -19.38 15.32
N SER A 115 -13.79 -20.39 16.19
CA SER A 115 -14.92 -21.00 16.90
C SER A 115 -15.57 -20.08 17.95
N LEU A 116 -14.86 -19.03 18.40
CA LEU A 116 -15.35 -18.02 19.36
C LEU A 116 -16.06 -16.84 18.67
N SER A 117 -16.17 -16.85 17.34
CA SER A 117 -16.71 -15.74 16.53
C SER A 117 -18.23 -15.48 16.69
N GLY A 118 -18.91 -16.19 17.59
CA GLY A 118 -20.35 -16.05 17.85
C GLY A 118 -20.76 -14.76 18.56
N GLU A 119 -19.85 -14.03 19.21
CA GLU A 119 -20.13 -12.70 19.75
C GLU A 119 -19.90 -11.63 18.68
N THR A 120 -21.00 -11.19 18.06
CA THR A 120 -20.98 -10.06 17.12
C THR A 120 -20.48 -8.80 17.82
N THR A 121 -19.26 -8.36 17.49
CA THR A 121 -18.81 -7.01 17.83
C THR A 121 -19.59 -6.01 16.98
N GLY A 122 -20.68 -5.50 17.53
CA GLY A 122 -21.51 -4.52 16.83
C GLY A 122 -20.71 -3.26 16.43
N PRO A 123 -21.07 -2.58 15.33
CA PRO A 123 -20.31 -1.45 14.78
C PRO A 123 -20.10 -0.31 15.78
N ALA A 124 -20.99 -0.16 16.77
CA ALA A 124 -20.88 0.82 17.85
C ALA A 124 -19.62 0.64 18.72
N LYS A 125 -19.15 -0.60 18.93
CA LYS A 125 -17.91 -0.89 19.70
C LYS A 125 -16.63 -0.53 18.92
N LEU A 126 -16.75 -0.40 17.60
CA LEU A 126 -15.63 -0.10 16.69
C LEU A 126 -15.62 1.37 16.25
N ARG A 127 -16.54 2.21 16.73
CA ARG A 127 -16.71 3.61 16.29
C ARG A 127 -15.40 4.41 16.32
N TRP A 128 -14.58 4.22 17.35
CA TRP A 128 -13.34 4.97 17.50
C TRP A 128 -12.24 4.49 16.56
N LEU A 129 -12.22 3.20 16.22
CA LEU A 129 -11.34 2.69 15.16
C LEU A 129 -11.75 3.28 13.81
N TRP A 130 -13.05 3.34 13.51
CA TRP A 130 -13.55 3.99 12.29
C TRP A 130 -13.19 5.47 12.22
N VAL A 131 -13.35 6.21 13.32
CA VAL A 131 -12.90 7.61 13.41
C VAL A 131 -11.40 7.72 13.15
N GLY A 132 -10.59 6.87 13.78
CA GLY A 132 -9.14 6.83 13.55
C GLY A 132 -8.78 6.54 12.08
N LEU A 133 -9.47 5.59 11.45
CA LEU A 133 -9.28 5.26 10.05
C LEU A 133 -9.65 6.42 9.12
N VAL A 134 -10.76 7.12 9.40
CA VAL A 134 -11.14 8.33 8.65
C VAL A 134 -10.07 9.40 8.78
N ILE A 135 -9.53 9.62 10.00
CA ILE A 135 -8.43 10.57 10.21
C ILE A 135 -7.20 10.17 9.38
N LEU A 136 -6.82 8.89 9.35
CA LEU A 136 -5.70 8.41 8.54
C LEU A 136 -5.94 8.60 7.05
N ILE A 137 -7.16 8.37 6.56
CA ILE A 137 -7.55 8.62 5.16
C ILE A 137 -7.39 10.11 4.84
N LEU A 138 -7.87 10.99 5.71
CA LEU A 138 -7.74 12.44 5.54
C LEU A 138 -6.29 12.92 5.63
N ALA A 139 -5.44 12.20 6.36
CA ALA A 139 -4.00 12.46 6.46
C ALA A 139 -3.19 11.88 5.28
N SER A 140 -3.73 10.93 4.51
CA SER A 140 -3.03 10.34 3.36
C SER A 140 -2.50 11.34 2.31
N PRO A 141 -3.20 12.44 1.94
CA PRO A 141 -2.67 13.41 0.99
C PRO A 141 -1.56 14.31 1.56
N VAL A 142 -1.19 14.20 2.84
CA VAL A 142 -0.10 15.01 3.43
C VAL A 142 1.22 14.80 2.68
N GLY A 143 1.45 13.62 2.11
CA GLY A 143 2.61 13.33 1.26
C GLY A 143 2.68 14.19 -0.02
N LEU A 144 1.55 14.69 -0.52
CA LEU A 144 1.51 15.57 -1.71
C LEU A 144 2.07 16.97 -1.44
N LEU A 145 2.28 17.32 -0.18
CA LEU A 145 2.95 18.57 0.20
C LEU A 145 4.47 18.50 -0.02
N ALA A 146 5.03 17.29 -0.18
CA ALA A 146 6.44 17.12 -0.47
C ALA A 146 6.77 17.66 -1.88
N PRO A 147 7.87 18.40 -2.05
CA PRO A 147 8.28 18.90 -3.35
C PRO A 147 8.73 17.76 -4.27
N GLY A 148 8.35 17.83 -5.55
CA GLY A 148 8.74 16.86 -6.57
C GLY A 148 7.76 15.69 -6.71
N THR A 149 8.07 14.76 -7.61
CA THR A 149 7.31 13.51 -7.80
C THR A 149 7.90 12.41 -6.94
N ALA A 150 7.07 11.42 -6.57
CA ALA A 150 7.56 10.23 -5.91
C ALA A 150 8.61 9.52 -6.79
N TRP A 151 9.68 9.05 -6.15
CA TRP A 151 10.73 8.31 -6.84
C TRP A 151 10.14 7.01 -7.40
N GLY A 152 10.36 6.72 -8.68
CA GLY A 152 9.77 5.56 -9.38
C GLY A 152 8.44 5.85 -10.10
N GLU A 153 7.81 7.01 -9.89
CA GLU A 153 6.55 7.41 -10.55
C GLU A 153 6.76 8.40 -11.71
N TRP A 154 7.93 8.39 -12.33
CA TRP A 154 8.28 9.38 -13.36
C TRP A 154 7.61 9.09 -14.70
N GLY A 155 7.15 10.15 -15.37
CA GLY A 155 6.88 10.15 -16.80
C GLY A 155 8.12 10.44 -17.65
N THR A 156 8.05 10.15 -18.95
CA THR A 156 9.13 10.47 -19.93
C THR A 156 9.46 11.97 -19.96
N LYS A 157 8.44 12.82 -19.86
CA LYS A 157 8.61 14.29 -19.79
C LYS A 157 9.29 14.75 -18.50
N GLU A 158 8.90 14.16 -17.37
CA GLU A 158 9.44 14.50 -16.05
C GLU A 158 10.91 14.08 -15.96
N LEU A 159 11.29 12.91 -16.49
CA LEU A 159 12.70 12.49 -16.58
C LEU A 159 13.55 13.48 -17.38
N GLY A 160 13.05 13.97 -18.52
CA GLY A 160 13.74 15.01 -19.29
C GLY A 160 13.91 16.32 -18.50
N GLN A 161 12.89 16.74 -17.75
CA GLN A 161 12.95 17.93 -16.89
C GLN A 161 13.91 17.76 -15.70
N MET A 162 14.08 16.54 -15.19
CA MET A 162 15.05 16.18 -14.16
C MET A 162 16.50 16.10 -14.69
N GLY A 163 16.72 16.39 -15.97
CA GLY A 163 18.05 16.44 -16.57
C GLY A 163 18.52 15.12 -17.17
N LEU A 164 17.63 14.14 -17.38
CA LEU A 164 17.99 12.94 -18.14
C LEU A 164 18.23 13.32 -19.60
N GLY A 165 19.45 13.10 -20.09
CA GLY A 165 19.87 13.49 -21.45
C GLY A 165 19.25 12.67 -22.59
N PHE A 166 18.36 11.72 -22.28
CA PHE A 166 17.65 10.90 -23.25
C PHE A 166 16.27 10.53 -22.73
N ILE A 167 15.38 10.11 -23.62
CA ILE A 167 14.06 9.57 -23.27
C ILE A 167 14.11 8.04 -23.39
N PRO A 168 13.81 7.28 -22.33
CA PRO A 168 13.75 5.82 -22.42
C PRO A 168 12.65 5.37 -23.41
N GLN A 169 13.07 4.83 -24.56
CA GLN A 169 12.14 4.53 -25.66
C GLN A 169 11.11 3.46 -25.31
N GLY A 170 11.46 2.51 -24.43
CA GLY A 170 10.52 1.49 -23.95
C GLY A 170 9.38 2.11 -23.15
N MET A 171 9.69 3.04 -22.25
CA MET A 171 8.66 3.81 -21.53
C MET A 171 7.78 4.61 -22.48
N ASP A 172 8.37 5.28 -23.47
CA ASP A 172 7.61 6.10 -24.42
C ASP A 172 6.60 5.26 -25.22
N ARG A 173 7.04 4.11 -25.75
CA ARG A 173 6.17 3.17 -26.48
C ARG A 173 5.03 2.60 -25.63
N LEU A 174 5.31 2.27 -24.36
CA LEU A 174 4.29 1.73 -23.45
C LEU A 174 3.33 2.82 -22.95
N SER A 175 3.78 4.08 -22.88
CA SER A 175 2.96 5.19 -22.38
C SER A 175 1.69 5.42 -23.21
N THR A 176 1.70 5.04 -24.49
CA THR A 176 0.54 5.18 -25.38
C THR A 176 -0.43 3.99 -25.32
N LEU A 177 -0.06 2.87 -24.69
CA LEU A 177 -0.91 1.66 -24.67
C LEU A 177 -2.12 1.79 -23.74
N TRP A 178 -2.02 2.62 -22.71
CA TRP A 178 -3.11 2.81 -21.75
C TRP A 178 -3.19 4.26 -21.28
N GLY A 179 -4.29 4.93 -21.66
CA GLY A 179 -4.68 6.22 -21.10
C GLY A 179 -5.65 6.01 -19.95
N ALA A 180 -5.25 6.38 -18.73
CA ALA A 180 -6.16 6.31 -17.58
C ALA A 180 -7.38 7.23 -17.79
N PRO A 181 -8.64 6.77 -17.57
CA PRO A 181 -9.85 7.56 -17.81
C PRO A 181 -9.92 8.88 -17.02
N LEU A 182 -9.17 9.00 -15.92
CA LEU A 182 -9.02 10.19 -15.08
C LEU A 182 -7.55 10.49 -14.82
N ALA A 183 -6.75 10.54 -15.90
CA ALA A 183 -5.33 10.85 -15.79
C ALA A 183 -5.10 12.16 -15.02
N ARG A 184 -4.12 12.15 -14.10
CA ARG A 184 -3.78 13.27 -13.21
C ARG A 184 -4.94 13.76 -12.34
N TYR A 185 -5.96 12.90 -12.10
CA TYR A 185 -7.12 13.21 -11.26
C TYR A 185 -7.85 14.49 -11.69
N ASN A 186 -7.78 14.85 -12.97
CA ASN A 186 -8.37 16.08 -13.49
C ASN A 186 -9.53 15.75 -14.44
N LEU A 187 -10.59 16.55 -14.32
CA LEU A 187 -11.76 16.51 -15.20
C LEU A 187 -11.88 17.87 -15.88
N PRO A 188 -11.33 18.03 -17.09
CA PRO A 188 -11.34 19.31 -17.80
C PRO A 188 -12.76 19.89 -17.95
N ALA A 189 -13.77 19.03 -18.07
CA ALA A 189 -15.18 19.39 -18.16
C ALA A 189 -15.72 20.16 -16.95
N LEU A 190 -15.10 20.04 -15.77
CA LEU A 190 -15.53 20.73 -14.55
C LEU A 190 -14.91 22.13 -14.39
N GLY A 191 -13.89 22.49 -15.19
CA GLY A 191 -13.20 23.77 -15.11
C GLY A 191 -12.48 24.07 -13.78
N ASN A 192 -12.52 23.15 -12.81
CA ASN A 192 -11.95 23.30 -11.48
C ASN A 192 -11.17 22.03 -11.10
N ALA A 193 -9.85 22.15 -11.00
CA ALA A 193 -8.96 21.04 -10.72
C ALA A 193 -9.21 20.40 -9.34
N ASN A 194 -9.58 21.19 -8.32
CA ASN A 194 -9.87 20.68 -6.98
C ASN A 194 -11.15 19.83 -6.97
N LEU A 195 -12.19 20.26 -7.70
CA LEU A 195 -13.42 19.48 -7.86
C LEU A 195 -13.18 18.21 -8.68
N GLY A 196 -12.37 18.28 -9.73
CA GLY A 196 -11.93 17.10 -10.50
C GLY A 196 -11.22 16.08 -9.62
N TYR A 197 -10.32 16.52 -8.76
CA TYR A 197 -9.57 15.67 -7.84
C TYR A 197 -10.49 14.96 -6.84
N ILE A 198 -11.39 15.71 -6.18
CA ILE A 198 -12.35 15.15 -5.20
C ILE A 198 -13.28 14.15 -5.89
N LEU A 199 -13.82 14.49 -7.06
CA LEU A 199 -14.73 13.60 -7.78
C LEU A 199 -14.01 12.33 -8.23
N SER A 200 -12.75 12.43 -8.68
CA SER A 200 -11.95 11.26 -9.02
C SER A 200 -11.71 10.34 -7.82
N ALA A 201 -11.50 10.90 -6.62
CA ALA A 201 -11.38 10.12 -5.39
C ALA A 201 -12.68 9.38 -5.05
N ILE A 202 -13.83 10.06 -5.14
CA ILE A 202 -15.15 9.45 -4.89
C ILE A 202 -15.41 8.30 -5.88
N VAL A 203 -15.18 8.53 -7.17
CA VAL A 203 -15.34 7.50 -8.20
C VAL A 203 -14.42 6.30 -7.94
N GLY A 204 -13.16 6.55 -7.59
CA GLY A 204 -12.21 5.49 -7.24
C GLY A 204 -12.69 4.63 -6.06
N ILE A 205 -13.15 5.26 -4.98
CA ILE A 205 -13.70 4.56 -3.81
C ILE A 205 -14.93 3.71 -4.20
N LEU A 206 -15.86 4.28 -4.97
CA LEU A 206 -17.06 3.56 -5.41
C LEU A 206 -16.71 2.32 -6.24
N VAL A 207 -15.77 2.45 -7.18
CA VAL A 207 -15.31 1.32 -8.00
C VAL A 207 -14.69 0.23 -7.13
N ILE A 208 -13.83 0.59 -6.17
CA ILE A 208 -13.23 -0.36 -5.23
C ILE A 208 -14.31 -1.09 -4.42
N CYS A 209 -15.29 -0.35 -3.88
CA CYS A 209 -16.40 -0.94 -3.12
C CYS A 209 -17.21 -1.94 -3.96
N VAL A 210 -17.54 -1.58 -5.22
CA VAL A 210 -18.27 -2.47 -6.13
C VAL A 210 -17.47 -3.73 -6.44
N VAL A 211 -16.16 -3.59 -6.72
CA VAL A 211 -15.29 -4.74 -7.00
C VAL A 211 -15.22 -5.66 -5.78
N ILE A 212 -14.96 -5.14 -4.58
CA ILE A 212 -14.93 -5.93 -3.34
C ILE A 212 -16.26 -6.63 -3.11
N TRP A 213 -17.39 -5.93 -3.30
CA TRP A 213 -18.72 -6.50 -3.15
C TRP A 213 -18.96 -7.65 -4.15
N LEU A 214 -18.58 -7.48 -5.40
CA LEU A 214 -18.68 -8.55 -6.41
C LEU A 214 -17.83 -9.77 -6.03
N PHE A 215 -16.58 -9.57 -5.61
CA PHE A 215 -15.73 -10.65 -5.13
C PHE A 215 -16.33 -11.37 -3.92
N ALA A 216 -16.84 -10.62 -2.95
CA ALA A 216 -17.49 -11.18 -1.77
C ALA A 216 -18.72 -12.01 -2.16
N VAL A 217 -19.58 -11.51 -3.06
CA VAL A 217 -20.75 -12.24 -3.57
C VAL A 217 -20.32 -13.52 -4.28
N LEU A 218 -19.26 -13.50 -5.09
CA LEU A 218 -18.78 -14.68 -5.81
C LEU A 218 -18.21 -15.74 -4.86
N LEU A 219 -17.46 -15.34 -3.84
CA LEU A 219 -16.82 -16.25 -2.89
C LEU A 219 -17.76 -16.79 -1.81
N THR A 220 -18.84 -16.07 -1.47
CA THR A 220 -19.78 -16.45 -0.41
C THR A 220 -21.03 -17.16 -0.91
N ARG A 221 -21.20 -17.33 -2.24
CA ARG A 221 -22.21 -18.21 -2.83
C ARG A 221 -21.96 -19.66 -2.41
N ARG A 222 -22.52 -20.06 -1.26
CA ARG A 222 -22.58 -21.46 -0.85
C ARG A 222 -23.51 -22.22 -1.82
N PRO A 223 -23.11 -23.39 -2.36
CA PRO A 223 -24.07 -24.27 -3.01
C PRO A 223 -25.12 -24.69 -1.97
N ALA A 224 -26.40 -24.57 -2.32
CA ALA A 224 -27.50 -24.99 -1.46
C ALA A 224 -27.31 -26.48 -1.08
N LYS A 225 -27.36 -26.80 0.22
CA LYS A 225 -27.39 -28.19 0.67
C LYS A 225 -28.70 -28.81 0.15
N PRO A 226 -28.66 -29.95 -0.58
CA PRO A 226 -29.88 -30.66 -0.91
C PRO A 226 -30.53 -31.15 0.39
N THR A 227 -31.78 -30.74 0.62
CA THR A 227 -32.64 -31.30 1.66
C THR A 227 -32.93 -32.76 1.33
N LYS A 228 -32.60 -33.66 2.25
CA LYS A 228 -33.10 -35.04 2.25
C LYS A 228 -34.29 -35.13 3.19
#